data_AF-A0A1F3X214-F1
#
_entry.id   AF-A0A1F3X214-F1
#
_cell.length_a   1.000
_cell.length_b   1.000
_cell.length_c   1.000
_cell.angle_alpha   90.00
_cell.angle_beta   90.00
_cell.angle_gamma   90.00
#
_symmetry.space_group_name_H-M   'P 1'
#
loop_
_entity.id
_entity.type
_entity.pdbx_description
1 polymer ?
#
loop_
_entity_poly.entity_id
_entity_poly.type
_entity_poly.pdbx_seq_one_letter_code
_entity_poly.pdbx_strand_id
1 'polypeptide(L)'
;MIRNNSFFNTKTGTGGKTSSCFYLTAISFIAITTIIGCSVFALRPTQEMSDTAAAIKAAREVQAEILAPELYRQANEFFFKAKNEYKFKNFREAKEYAEKSRRFAEQAEFEAIRNGADRVEDTALTPLANETTGPPPTTAPPAPKPEPYEYPNPTGTPYETYEKQQQASPTAPAPTPISSTP
;
A
#
# COMPACT_ATOMS: atom_id res chain seq x y z
N MET A 1 15.71 73.75 19.97
CA MET A 1 15.21 72.37 20.22
C MET A 1 15.73 71.50 19.08
N ILE A 2 16.88 70.84 19.20
CA ILE A 2 17.22 69.61 19.95
C ILE A 2 16.68 68.32 19.26
N ARG A 3 17.66 67.46 18.89
CA ARG A 3 17.67 66.02 18.53
C ARG A 3 17.68 65.69 17.03
N ASN A 4 18.86 65.58 16.42
CA ASN A 4 19.79 64.43 16.39
C ASN A 4 19.37 63.33 15.39
N ASN A 5 19.91 63.48 14.18
CA ASN A 5 20.15 62.41 13.21
C ASN A 5 21.23 61.47 13.75
N SER A 6 20.85 60.27 14.19
CA SER A 6 21.79 59.16 14.40
C SER A 6 21.88 58.35 13.12
N PHE A 7 22.76 58.84 12.25
CA PHE A 7 23.32 58.21 11.07
C PHE A 7 24.15 57.00 11.52
N PHE A 8 23.56 55.79 11.53
CA PHE A 8 24.32 54.57 11.78
C PHE A 8 25.13 54.21 10.54
N ASN A 9 26.37 54.68 10.53
CA ASN A 9 27.38 54.33 9.56
C ASN A 9 27.99 52.98 9.96
N THR A 10 27.53 51.88 9.36
CA THR A 10 28.14 50.57 9.53
C THR A 10 29.43 50.49 8.72
N LYS A 11 30.53 50.66 9.43
CA LYS A 11 31.91 50.49 8.96
C LYS A 11 32.15 49.03 8.59
N THR A 12 32.17 48.71 7.29
CA THR A 12 32.59 47.40 6.78
C THR A 12 34.12 47.32 6.76
N GLY A 13 34.69 46.85 7.87
CA GLY A 13 36.09 46.46 7.94
C GLY A 13 36.30 45.08 7.30
N THR A 14 36.88 45.06 6.11
CA THR A 14 37.39 43.86 5.44
C THR A 14 38.74 43.49 6.05
N GLY A 15 38.77 42.38 6.80
CA GLY A 15 39.99 41.79 7.37
C GLY A 15 39.85 40.28 7.43
N GLY A 16 40.67 39.58 6.64
CA GLY A 16 40.61 38.15 6.30
C GLY A 16 40.06 37.19 7.36
N LYS A 17 38.94 36.54 7.01
CA LYS A 17 38.48 35.20 7.46
C LYS A 17 37.22 34.80 6.68
N THR A 18 37.26 34.96 5.36
CA THR A 18 36.10 34.73 4.48
C THR A 18 35.78 33.26 4.24
N SER A 19 36.61 32.28 4.62
CA SER A 19 36.22 30.86 4.48
C SER A 19 35.36 30.35 5.64
N SER A 20 35.59 30.78 6.88
CA SER A 20 34.94 30.15 8.04
C SER A 20 33.47 30.57 8.23
N CYS A 21 33.09 31.74 7.73
CA CYS A 21 31.71 32.26 7.86
C CYS A 21 30.75 31.61 6.84
N PHE A 22 31.23 31.29 5.63
CA PHE A 22 30.43 30.62 4.59
C PHE A 22 30.13 29.16 4.94
N TYR A 23 31.01 28.49 5.68
CA TYR A 23 30.75 27.13 6.18
C TYR A 23 29.65 27.11 7.24
N LEU A 24 29.60 28.10 8.13
CA LEU A 24 28.55 28.16 9.17
C LEU A 24 27.17 28.45 8.58
N THR A 25 27.08 29.31 7.57
CA THR A 25 25.81 29.57 6.87
C THR A 25 25.39 28.38 6.00
N ALA A 26 26.34 27.69 5.35
CA ALA A 26 26.06 26.47 4.58
C ALA A 26 25.58 25.31 5.47
N ILE A 27 26.21 25.09 6.64
CA ILE A 27 25.78 24.06 7.61
C ILE A 27 24.38 24.37 8.15
N SER A 28 24.08 25.64 8.44
CA SER A 28 22.73 26.04 8.85
C SER A 28 21.69 25.81 7.76
N PHE A 29 22.01 26.09 6.49
CA PHE A 29 21.09 25.88 5.37
C PHE A 29 20.83 24.40 5.08
N ILE A 30 21.86 23.55 5.22
CA ILE A 30 21.74 22.09 5.13
C ILE A 30 20.88 21.55 6.29
N ALA A 31 21.08 22.04 7.51
CA ALA A 31 20.24 21.64 8.66
C ALA A 31 18.76 22.01 8.45
N ILE A 32 18.47 23.22 7.94
CA ILE A 32 17.09 23.67 7.67
C ILE A 32 16.43 22.83 6.57
N THR A 33 17.14 22.52 5.48
CA THR A 33 16.61 21.69 4.38
C THR A 33 16.35 20.24 4.79
N THR A 34 17.16 19.69 5.70
CA THR A 34 16.99 18.32 6.20
C THR A 34 15.74 18.18 7.09
N ILE A 35 15.42 19.22 7.89
CA ILE A 35 14.22 19.23 8.74
C ILE A 35 12.94 19.35 7.90
N ILE A 36 12.96 20.13 6.82
CA ILE A 36 11.80 20.30 5.93
C ILE A 36 11.55 19.02 5.09
N GLY A 37 12.61 18.32 4.68
CA GLY A 37 12.52 17.12 3.83
C GLY A 37 11.86 15.89 4.48
N CYS A 38 11.91 15.75 5.81
CA CYS A 38 11.38 14.56 6.48
C CYS A 38 9.84 14.48 6.54
N SER A 39 9.11 15.55 6.25
CA SER A 39 7.64 15.58 6.38
C SER A 39 6.88 15.00 5.17
N VAL A 40 7.53 14.81 4.03
CA VAL A 40 6.88 14.33 2.79
C VAL A 40 6.71 12.81 2.77
N PHE A 41 7.52 12.07 3.53
CA PHE A 41 7.48 10.60 3.54
C PHE A 41 6.35 10.02 4.40
N ALA A 42 5.74 10.79 5.30
CA ALA A 42 4.72 10.33 6.23
C ALA A 42 3.32 10.11 5.62
N LEU A 43 3.12 10.44 4.34
CA LEU A 43 1.80 10.44 3.71
C LEU A 43 1.32 9.06 3.23
N ARG A 44 2.22 8.08 3.07
CA ARG A 44 1.88 6.80 2.45
C ARG A 44 1.56 5.74 3.52
N PRO A 45 0.32 5.19 3.58
CA PRO A 45 -0.12 4.28 4.64
C PRO A 45 0.37 2.83 4.40
N THR A 46 1.68 2.62 4.25
CA THR A 46 2.24 1.28 4.02
C THR A 46 2.09 0.36 5.22
N GLN A 47 2.16 0.93 6.43
CA GLN A 47 2.00 0.19 7.67
C GLN A 47 0.57 -0.37 7.80
N GLU A 48 -0.45 0.49 7.73
CA GLU A 48 -1.86 0.07 7.83
C GLU A 48 -2.25 -0.95 6.75
N MET A 49 -1.73 -0.79 5.53
CA MET A 49 -1.94 -1.76 4.44
C MET A 49 -1.30 -3.13 4.74
N SER A 50 -0.09 -3.12 5.30
CA SER A 50 0.61 -4.35 5.72
C SER A 50 -0.13 -5.05 6.86
N ASP A 51 -0.56 -4.29 7.86
CA ASP A 51 -1.30 -4.81 9.02
C ASP A 51 -2.64 -5.42 8.58
N THR A 52 -3.34 -4.75 7.65
CA THR A 52 -4.59 -5.27 7.08
C THR A 52 -4.37 -6.57 6.30
N ALA A 53 -3.29 -6.65 5.51
CA ALA A 53 -2.95 -7.87 4.79
C ALA A 53 -2.62 -9.04 5.74
N ALA A 54 -1.92 -8.75 6.84
CA ALA A 54 -1.64 -9.73 7.89
C ALA A 54 -2.93 -10.21 8.57
N ALA A 55 -3.87 -9.31 8.90
CA ALA A 55 -5.15 -9.65 9.49
C ALA A 55 -6.01 -10.53 8.56
N ILE A 56 -6.09 -10.21 7.26
CA ILE A 56 -6.81 -11.06 6.28
C ILE A 56 -6.15 -12.44 6.16
N LYS A 57 -4.81 -12.51 6.22
CA LYS A 57 -4.08 -13.79 6.23
C LYS A 57 -4.45 -14.62 7.47
N ALA A 58 -4.47 -14.02 8.65
CA ALA A 58 -4.86 -14.69 9.89
C ALA A 58 -6.32 -15.20 9.83
N ALA A 59 -7.25 -14.38 9.32
CA ALA A 59 -8.64 -14.80 9.10
C ALA A 59 -8.75 -15.99 8.13
N ARG A 60 -7.89 -16.03 7.10
CA ARG A 60 -7.83 -17.17 6.18
C ARG A 60 -7.30 -18.44 6.84
N GLU A 61 -6.29 -18.32 7.70
CA GLU A 61 -5.69 -19.47 8.41
C GLU A 61 -6.72 -20.19 9.29
N VAL A 62 -7.68 -19.45 9.87
CA VAL A 62 -8.82 -20.02 10.63
C VAL A 62 -10.03 -20.39 9.76
N GLN A 63 -9.87 -20.45 8.43
CA GLN A 63 -10.94 -20.80 7.48
C GLN A 63 -12.19 -19.91 7.60
N ALA A 64 -12.03 -18.61 7.85
CA ALA A 64 -13.14 -17.66 7.93
C ALA A 64 -13.95 -17.57 6.61
N GLU A 65 -13.39 -18.01 5.48
CA GLU A 65 -14.07 -18.17 4.20
C GLU A 65 -15.31 -19.09 4.29
N ILE A 66 -15.23 -20.14 5.13
CA ILE A 66 -16.29 -21.13 5.28
C ILE A 66 -17.16 -20.79 6.50
N LEU A 67 -16.52 -20.39 7.61
CA LEU A 67 -17.18 -20.21 8.90
C LEU A 67 -17.80 -18.83 9.10
N ALA A 68 -17.30 -17.81 8.41
CA ALA A 68 -17.77 -16.42 8.49
C ALA A 68 -17.69 -15.69 7.13
N PRO A 69 -18.34 -16.22 6.06
CA PRO A 69 -18.15 -15.75 4.69
C PRO A 69 -18.53 -14.27 4.46
N GLU A 70 -19.59 -13.79 5.13
CA GLU A 70 -20.07 -12.41 4.95
C GLU A 70 -19.05 -11.37 5.43
N LEU A 71 -18.41 -11.61 6.58
CA LEU A 71 -17.41 -10.69 7.13
C LEU A 71 -16.11 -10.76 6.33
N TYR A 72 -15.69 -11.98 5.96
CA TYR A 72 -14.47 -12.16 5.17
C TYR A 72 -14.60 -11.55 3.75
N ARG A 73 -15.77 -11.67 3.11
CA ARG A 73 -16.03 -11.02 1.82
C ARG A 73 -15.97 -9.49 1.94
N GLN A 74 -16.61 -8.92 2.97
CA GLN A 74 -16.57 -7.48 3.22
C GLN A 74 -15.14 -6.97 3.44
N ALA A 75 -14.34 -7.69 4.24
CA ALA A 75 -12.93 -7.37 4.43
C ALA A 75 -12.19 -7.28 3.09
N ASN A 76 -12.33 -8.31 2.24
CA ASN A 76 -11.67 -8.33 0.92
C ASN A 76 -12.13 -7.20 -0.01
N GLU A 77 -13.41 -6.86 -0.02
CA GLU A 77 -13.95 -5.77 -0.83
C GLU A 77 -13.38 -4.40 -0.40
N PHE A 78 -13.31 -4.15 0.92
CA PHE A 78 -12.70 -2.93 1.43
C PHE A 78 -11.19 -2.88 1.17
N PHE A 79 -10.48 -4.00 1.32
CA PHE A 79 -9.07 -4.07 0.99
C PHE A 79 -8.79 -3.82 -0.49
N PHE A 80 -9.64 -4.35 -1.38
CA PHE A 80 -9.55 -4.09 -2.81
C PHE A 80 -9.74 -2.60 -3.13
N LYS A 81 -10.76 -1.96 -2.52
CA LYS A 81 -10.97 -0.51 -2.63
C LYS A 81 -9.76 0.28 -2.11
N ALA A 82 -9.21 -0.11 -0.96
CA ALA A 82 -8.01 0.51 -0.40
C ALA A 82 -6.83 0.43 -1.38
N LYS A 83 -6.58 -0.74 -1.98
CA LYS A 83 -5.52 -0.93 -2.99
C LYS A 83 -5.74 -0.07 -4.23
N ASN A 84 -7.00 0.14 -4.63
CA ASN A 84 -7.35 0.99 -5.77
C ASN A 84 -7.04 2.46 -5.46
N GLU A 85 -7.51 2.98 -4.32
CA GLU A 85 -7.23 4.35 -3.88
C GLU A 85 -5.73 4.61 -3.69
N TYR A 86 -5.00 3.61 -3.19
CA TYR A 86 -3.55 3.68 -3.06
C TYR A 86 -2.84 3.85 -4.41
N LYS A 87 -3.33 3.19 -5.48
CA LYS A 87 -2.82 3.38 -6.85
C LYS A 87 -3.10 4.77 -7.38
N PHE A 88 -4.27 5.33 -7.05
CA PHE A 88 -4.64 6.71 -7.39
C PHE A 88 -3.95 7.79 -6.53
N LYS A 89 -3.11 7.39 -5.57
CA LYS A 89 -2.41 8.27 -4.62
C LYS A 89 -3.37 9.01 -3.65
N ASN A 90 -4.59 8.49 -3.50
CA ASN A 90 -5.58 8.95 -2.52
C ASN A 90 -5.31 8.28 -1.16
N PHE A 91 -4.25 8.73 -0.49
CA PHE A 91 -3.72 8.03 0.67
C PHE A 91 -4.61 8.10 1.92
N ARG A 92 -5.40 9.15 2.07
CA ARG A 92 -6.32 9.32 3.20
C ARG A 92 -7.45 8.29 3.11
N GLU A 93 -8.09 8.21 1.95
CA GLU A 93 -9.17 7.28 1.66
C GLU A 93 -8.67 5.83 1.70
N ALA A 94 -7.47 5.58 1.15
CA ALA A 94 -6.82 4.28 1.24
C ALA A 94 -6.61 3.83 2.70
N LYS A 95 -6.19 4.74 3.58
CA LYS A 95 -6.04 4.47 5.02
C LYS A 95 -7.38 4.12 5.66
N GLU A 96 -8.42 4.90 5.42
CA GLU A 96 -9.75 4.65 5.99
C GLU A 96 -10.34 3.31 5.55
N TYR A 97 -10.17 2.95 4.27
CA TYR A 97 -10.62 1.65 3.77
C TYR A 97 -9.79 0.49 4.33
N ALA A 98 -8.48 0.67 4.49
CA ALA A 98 -7.61 -0.33 5.12
C ALA A 98 -8.03 -0.59 6.58
N GLU A 99 -8.25 0.46 7.38
CA GLU A 99 -8.69 0.32 8.77
C GLU A 99 -10.05 -0.40 8.88
N LYS A 100 -11.01 -0.06 8.01
CA LYS A 100 -12.31 -0.76 7.95
C LYS A 100 -12.13 -2.23 7.60
N SER A 101 -11.33 -2.52 6.58
CA SER A 101 -11.00 -3.89 6.18
C SER A 101 -10.36 -4.68 7.31
N ARG A 102 -9.43 -4.08 8.06
CA ARG A 102 -8.76 -4.73 9.19
C ARG A 102 -9.76 -5.16 10.25
N ARG A 103 -10.68 -4.26 10.64
CA ARG A 103 -11.73 -4.56 11.63
C ARG A 103 -12.63 -5.71 11.18
N PHE A 104 -13.04 -5.74 9.91
CA PHE A 104 -13.84 -6.85 9.38
C PHE A 104 -13.07 -8.17 9.36
N ALA A 105 -11.77 -8.14 9.05
CA ALA A 105 -10.92 -9.34 9.07
C ALA A 105 -10.75 -9.89 10.51
N GLU A 106 -10.45 -9.02 11.48
CA GLU A 106 -10.37 -9.37 12.90
C GLU A 106 -11.69 -9.93 13.42
N GLN A 107 -12.83 -9.34 13.01
CA GLN A 107 -14.15 -9.84 13.38
C GLN A 107 -14.46 -11.18 12.72
N ALA A 108 -14.09 -11.37 11.45
CA ALA A 108 -14.28 -12.64 10.74
C ALA A 108 -13.47 -13.76 11.39
N GLU A 109 -12.24 -13.47 11.80
CA GLU A 109 -11.38 -14.37 12.53
C GLU A 109 -11.98 -14.76 13.89
N PHE A 110 -12.46 -13.78 14.65
CA PHE A 110 -13.12 -14.02 15.94
C PHE A 110 -14.39 -14.88 15.79
N GLU A 111 -15.22 -14.59 14.80
CA GLU A 111 -16.44 -15.34 14.50
C GLU A 111 -16.13 -16.77 14.04
N ALA A 112 -15.09 -16.95 13.22
CA ALA A 112 -14.64 -18.28 12.81
C ALA A 112 -14.18 -19.12 14.00
N ILE A 113 -13.37 -18.54 14.90
CA ILE A 113 -12.93 -19.21 16.14
C ILE A 113 -14.14 -19.57 17.01
N ARG A 114 -15.11 -18.66 17.16
CA ARG A 114 -16.34 -18.94 17.91
C ARG A 114 -17.16 -20.08 17.32
N ASN A 115 -17.12 -20.23 15.99
CA ASN A 115 -17.81 -21.29 15.25
C ASN A 115 -17.01 -22.61 15.20
N GLY A 116 -15.89 -22.71 15.92
CA GLY A 116 -15.11 -23.94 16.05
C GLY A 116 -13.86 -24.01 15.16
N ALA A 117 -13.35 -22.87 14.67
CA ALA A 117 -12.04 -22.85 14.03
C ALA A 117 -10.93 -23.01 15.08
N ASP A 118 -10.08 -24.01 14.87
CA ASP A 118 -8.83 -24.13 15.63
C ASP A 118 -7.76 -23.27 14.95
N ARG A 119 -7.15 -22.38 15.72
CA ARG A 119 -5.89 -21.76 15.28
C ARG A 119 -4.85 -22.87 15.27
N VAL A 120 -4.22 -23.09 14.14
CA VAL A 120 -2.97 -23.85 14.11
C VAL A 120 -1.93 -22.94 14.77
N GLU A 121 -1.90 -22.93 16.10
CA GLU A 121 -0.72 -22.46 16.80
C GLU A 121 0.39 -23.41 16.42
N ASP A 122 1.40 -22.90 15.70
CA ASP A 122 2.69 -23.56 15.58
C ASP A 122 3.35 -23.57 16.97
N THR A 123 2.82 -24.35 17.90
CA THR A 123 3.37 -24.59 19.25
C THR A 123 4.69 -25.38 19.18
N ALA A 124 5.30 -25.50 17.99
CA ALA A 124 6.51 -26.26 17.70
C ALA A 124 7.76 -25.39 17.48
N LEU A 125 7.77 -24.12 17.91
CA LEU A 125 9.00 -23.33 18.05
C LEU A 125 9.15 -22.81 19.50
N THR A 126 9.50 -23.75 20.38
CA THR A 126 10.39 -23.64 21.56
C THR A 126 10.20 -22.50 22.59
N PRO A 127 10.18 -22.82 23.90
CA PRO A 127 10.21 -21.84 24.97
C PRO A 127 11.66 -21.35 25.15
N LEU A 128 11.96 -20.08 24.86
CA LEU A 128 12.92 -19.31 25.67
C LEU A 128 12.82 -17.82 25.32
N ALA A 129 12.40 -17.04 26.30
CA ALA A 129 12.79 -15.65 26.38
C ALA A 129 14.32 -15.59 26.51
N ASN A 130 15.00 -15.03 25.51
CA ASN A 130 16.21 -14.22 25.59
C ASN A 130 16.88 -14.19 24.20
N GLU A 131 16.65 -13.13 23.43
CA GLU A 131 17.72 -12.32 22.84
C GLU A 131 17.15 -11.22 21.92
N THR A 132 17.39 -9.98 22.36
CA THR A 132 17.79 -8.86 21.51
C THR A 132 18.65 -9.34 20.32
N THR A 133 18.40 -8.79 19.13
CA THR A 133 19.20 -8.94 17.88
C THR A 133 19.20 -10.33 17.20
N GLY A 134 18.17 -10.60 16.39
CA GLY A 134 18.19 -11.62 15.33
C GLY A 134 17.59 -11.06 14.03
N PRO A 135 18.12 -11.41 12.84
CA PRO A 135 17.74 -10.84 11.55
C PRO A 135 16.30 -11.20 11.15
N PRO A 136 15.66 -10.43 10.24
CA PRO A 136 14.26 -10.62 9.85
C PRO A 136 13.97 -12.07 9.41
N PRO A 137 12.74 -12.58 9.65
CA PRO A 137 12.39 -13.96 9.42
C PRO A 137 12.59 -14.33 7.96
N THR A 138 13.66 -15.09 7.70
CA THR A 138 13.92 -15.77 6.44
C THR A 138 13.23 -17.13 6.48
N THR A 139 11.91 -17.10 6.39
CA THR A 139 11.14 -18.23 5.87
C THR A 139 10.06 -17.66 4.94
N ALA A 140 10.51 -16.87 3.98
CA ALA A 140 9.80 -16.81 2.72
C ALA A 140 9.74 -18.27 2.20
N PRO A 141 8.58 -18.75 1.70
CA PRO A 141 8.55 -19.92 0.84
C PRO A 141 9.71 -19.79 -0.15
N PRO A 142 10.51 -20.85 -0.42
CA PRO A 142 11.60 -20.75 -1.37
C PRO A 142 11.05 -20.04 -2.59
N ALA A 143 11.59 -18.84 -2.86
CA ALA A 143 11.19 -18.08 -4.02
C ALA A 143 11.25 -19.07 -5.16
N PRO A 144 10.12 -19.34 -5.87
CA PRO A 144 10.17 -20.19 -7.03
C PRO A 144 11.33 -19.65 -7.84
N LYS A 145 12.32 -20.52 -8.13
CA LYS A 145 13.38 -20.16 -9.07
C LYS A 145 12.65 -19.44 -10.21
N PRO A 146 13.08 -18.23 -10.62
CA PRO A 146 12.56 -17.68 -11.84
C PRO A 146 13.05 -18.64 -12.93
N GLU A 147 12.33 -19.74 -13.14
CA GLU A 147 12.10 -20.20 -14.49
C GLU A 147 11.72 -18.93 -15.22
N PRO A 148 12.51 -18.53 -16.24
CA PRO A 148 12.14 -17.41 -17.08
C PRO A 148 10.66 -17.59 -17.36
N TYR A 149 9.83 -16.68 -16.84
CA TYR A 149 8.43 -16.70 -17.21
C TYR A 149 8.50 -16.57 -18.73
N GLU A 150 8.15 -17.63 -19.42
CA GLU A 150 7.91 -17.54 -20.83
C GLU A 150 6.58 -16.81 -20.87
N TYR A 151 6.63 -15.47 -20.83
CA TYR A 151 5.47 -14.70 -21.24
C TYR A 151 5.21 -15.25 -22.64
N PRO A 152 4.05 -15.89 -22.89
CA PRO A 152 3.69 -16.19 -24.26
C PRO A 152 3.72 -14.83 -24.93
N ASN A 153 4.73 -14.59 -25.76
CA ASN A 153 4.83 -13.38 -26.54
C ASN A 153 3.52 -13.36 -27.34
N PRO A 154 2.53 -12.53 -26.98
CA PRO A 154 1.29 -12.50 -27.72
C PRO A 154 1.74 -12.04 -29.10
N THR A 155 1.77 -12.97 -30.04
CA THR A 155 2.13 -12.70 -31.42
C THR A 155 0.90 -12.01 -31.97
N GLY A 156 0.76 -10.73 -31.62
CA GLY A 156 -0.42 -9.93 -31.84
C GLY A 156 -0.48 -8.77 -30.87
N THR A 157 -0.61 -7.57 -31.42
CA THR A 157 -0.92 -6.39 -30.61
C THR A 157 -2.26 -6.60 -29.90
N PRO A 158 -2.53 -5.96 -28.74
CA PRO A 158 -3.82 -6.07 -28.06
C PRO A 158 -5.00 -5.81 -29.01
N TYR A 159 -4.77 -4.97 -30.02
CA TYR A 159 -5.73 -4.66 -31.09
C TYR A 159 -6.27 -5.90 -31.81
N GLU A 160 -5.43 -6.85 -32.19
CA GLU A 160 -5.83 -8.03 -32.97
C GLU A 160 -6.72 -8.99 -32.17
N THR A 161 -6.62 -9.00 -30.83
CA THR A 161 -7.48 -9.82 -29.97
C THR A 161 -8.93 -9.31 -29.95
N TYR A 162 -9.13 -8.00 -30.04
CA TYR A 162 -10.48 -7.41 -30.08
C TYR A 162 -11.17 -7.69 -31.43
N GLU A 163 -10.45 -7.65 -32.55
CA GLU A 163 -11.02 -7.93 -33.87
C GLU A 163 -11.47 -9.39 -34.02
N LYS A 164 -10.68 -10.33 -33.49
CA LYS A 164 -11.02 -11.76 -33.56
C LYS A 164 -12.26 -12.12 -32.72
N GLN A 165 -12.49 -11.42 -31.61
CA GLN A 165 -13.70 -11.59 -30.80
C GLN A 165 -14.95 -11.00 -31.47
N GLN A 166 -14.81 -9.94 -32.27
CA GLN A 166 -15.92 -9.38 -33.03
C GLN A 166 -16.34 -10.26 -34.21
N GLN A 167 -15.41 -10.98 -34.83
CA GLN A 167 -15.72 -11.94 -35.90
C GLN A 167 -16.33 -13.26 -35.39
N ALA A 168 -16.12 -13.61 -34.12
CA ALA A 168 -16.65 -14.83 -33.51
C ALA A 168 -18.04 -14.67 -32.87
N SER A 169 -18.63 -13.47 -32.90
CA SER A 169 -20.00 -13.27 -32.44
C SER A 169 -20.96 -13.88 -33.47
N PRO A 170 -21.69 -14.97 -33.15
CA PRO A 170 -22.66 -15.53 -34.08
C PRO A 170 -23.73 -14.48 -34.37
N THR A 171 -23.92 -14.21 -35.65
CA THR A 171 -25.04 -13.40 -36.16
C THR A 171 -26.31 -13.84 -35.46
N ALA A 172 -26.93 -12.92 -34.71
CA ALA A 172 -28.19 -13.17 -34.04
C ALA A 172 -29.18 -13.77 -35.06
N PRO A 173 -29.87 -14.88 -34.72
CA PRO A 173 -30.83 -15.49 -35.64
C PRO A 173 -31.90 -14.46 -36.00
N ALA A 174 -32.17 -14.34 -37.30
CA ALA A 174 -33.16 -13.42 -37.84
C ALA A 174 -34.50 -13.58 -37.09
N PRO A 175 -35.18 -12.48 -36.75
CA PRO A 175 -36.48 -12.56 -36.09
C PRO A 175 -37.46 -13.30 -37.01
N THR A 176 -37.99 -14.42 -36.53
CA THR A 176 -39.01 -15.18 -37.24
C THR A 176 -40.26 -14.33 -37.42
N PRO A 177 -40.85 -14.28 -38.63
CA PRO A 177 -42.08 -13.51 -38.87
C PRO A 177 -43.22 -14.06 -38.03
N ILE A 178 -43.84 -13.16 -37.26
CA ILE A 178 -44.98 -13.45 -36.40
C ILE A 178 -46.19 -13.69 -37.33
N SER A 179 -46.61 -14.94 -37.45
CA SER A 179 -47.82 -15.32 -38.18
C SER A 179 -49.05 -14.85 -37.39
N SER A 180 -49.61 -13.71 -37.80
CA SER A 180 -50.93 -13.24 -37.35
C SER A 180 -52.01 -14.04 -38.08
N THR A 181 -52.64 -15.00 -37.40
CA THR A 181 -53.89 -15.63 -37.85
C THR A 181 -55.10 -14.84 -37.35
N PRO A 182 -56.15 -14.68 -38.20
CA PRO A 182 -57.35 -13.87 -37.94
C PRO A 182 -58.33 -14.51 -36.95
#